data_AF-A0AAV1UTK9-F1
#
_entry.id   AF-A0AAV1UTK9-F1
#
_cell.length_a   1.000
_cell.length_b   1.000
_cell.length_c   1.000
_cell.angle_alpha   90.00
_cell.angle_beta   90.00
_cell.angle_gamma   90.00
#
_symmetry.space_group_name_H-M   'P 1'
#
loop_
_entity.id
_entity.type
_entity.pdbx_description
1 polymer ?
#
loop_
_entity_poly.entity_id
_entity_poly.type
_entity_poly.pdbx_seq_one_letter_code
_entity_poly.pdbx_strand_id
1 'polypeptide(L)'
;MQVVIAFVFALLGLLQLAASTETSQRPSVLTGAPSVRLRVMMKREKMRLHGTLSFDVYATPVISANGASVLYDGYATFLDNGSEITYTLANGAAYLTTKDTSGVETVGCLSPNALPFDRILPALNDVSRIPSASIGEEAVKCPEGNLFKTSFVGVHYAICVSGEAGFTAFSSDLDIAVEYLDRQERIQEPKLSDGRSSCKPVAPATLMTPTALSLMRGSNLMSSTTRGLKAESHMAMQATECQQTSKRRPCIIFHGLGNPHERTELQNTPDLVRDRIGNINAPFCSSVKYAVINTADVGWRDDMLQQKYCNFSLSLSASSDVAAGIIDNAIIVTHSMGGLVMASALANGKCSFSPNTSWVSLSPPMGGSMTSDYMLDVCGGKKMPSLKDYLDCLASVH
;
A
#
# COMPACT_ATOMS: atom_id res chain seq x y z
N MET A 1 -27.31 35.35 16.40
CA MET A 1 -28.23 34.97 17.49
C MET A 1 -27.55 33.84 18.25
N GLN A 2 -26.74 34.04 19.30
CA GLN A 2 -27.04 34.69 20.59
C GLN A 2 -28.42 34.22 21.10
N VAL A 3 -28.62 33.65 22.30
CA VAL A 3 -27.91 33.70 23.59
C VAL A 3 -28.60 32.72 24.55
N VAL A 4 -27.88 32.14 25.54
CA VAL A 4 -28.19 32.03 27.01
C VAL A 4 -26.87 31.54 27.68
N ILE A 5 -25.95 32.39 28.16
CA ILE A 5 -25.82 33.06 29.50
C ILE A 5 -25.91 32.04 30.66
N ALA A 6 -24.81 31.56 31.27
CA ALA A 6 -23.84 32.19 32.19
C ALA A 6 -24.41 32.57 33.57
N PHE A 7 -23.71 32.15 34.65
CA PHE A 7 -23.54 32.73 36.01
C PHE A 7 -23.06 31.60 36.96
N VAL A 8 -22.02 31.67 37.80
CA VAL A 8 -21.44 32.76 38.60
C VAL A 8 -19.93 32.52 38.86
N PHE A 9 -19.13 33.59 38.84
CA PHE A 9 -17.76 33.70 39.36
C PHE A 9 -17.74 34.24 40.80
N ALA A 10 -16.63 33.97 41.51
CA ALA A 10 -16.03 34.65 42.68
C ALA A 10 -15.92 33.70 43.90
N LEU A 11 -14.76 33.47 44.52
CA LEU A 11 -13.78 34.45 45.00
C LEU A 11 -12.33 33.95 44.89
N LEU A 12 -11.41 34.87 44.58
CA LEU A 12 -9.97 34.74 44.80
C LEU A 12 -9.63 34.79 46.29
N GLY A 13 -8.55 34.10 46.68
CA GLY A 13 -7.59 34.64 47.65
C GLY A 13 -7.09 33.64 48.70
N LEU A 14 -5.95 33.00 48.42
CA LEU A 14 -4.77 33.04 49.30
C LEU A 14 -3.60 32.30 48.62
N LEU A 15 -2.50 33.04 48.44
CA LEU A 15 -1.19 32.48 48.13
C LEU A 15 -0.80 31.46 49.20
N GLN A 16 -0.47 30.24 48.76
CA GLN A 16 0.67 29.53 49.33
C GLN A 16 1.55 29.08 48.18
N LEU A 17 2.81 29.56 48.22
CA LEU A 17 3.91 28.97 47.49
C LEU A 17 4.03 27.51 47.91
N ALA A 18 3.50 26.60 47.12
CA ALA A 18 4.08 25.28 46.99
C ALA A 18 4.85 25.31 45.67
N ALA A 19 6.17 25.44 45.78
CA ALA A 19 7.06 25.09 44.70
C ALA A 19 6.80 23.60 44.38
N SER A 20 5.87 23.34 43.46
CA SER A 20 5.83 22.07 42.77
C SER A 20 7.10 22.07 41.94
N THR A 21 8.11 21.39 42.46
CA THR A 21 9.29 20.95 41.73
C THR A 21 8.84 20.57 40.33
N GLU A 22 9.27 21.35 39.35
CA GLU A 22 9.36 20.87 37.98
C GLU A 22 10.15 19.56 38.06
N THR A 23 9.45 18.43 38.08
CA THR A 23 10.01 17.23 37.47
C THR A 23 10.15 17.60 36.01
N SER A 24 11.32 18.15 35.70
CA SER A 24 11.90 18.25 34.38
C SER A 24 11.84 16.84 33.78
N GLN A 25 10.70 16.48 33.20
CA GLN A 25 10.65 15.47 32.16
C GLN A 25 11.32 16.12 30.97
N ARG A 26 12.65 16.02 30.98
CA ARG A 26 13.51 16.24 29.82
C ARG A 26 12.80 15.59 28.63
N PRO A 27 12.49 16.31 27.54
CA PRO A 27 12.02 15.68 26.32
C PRO A 27 12.99 14.54 26.02
N SER A 28 12.51 13.32 25.83
CA SER A 28 13.34 12.14 25.60
C SER A 28 14.02 12.28 24.23
N VAL A 29 15.10 13.05 24.18
CA VAL A 29 15.80 13.44 22.95
C VAL A 29 16.14 12.19 22.14
N LEU A 30 15.72 12.18 20.88
CA LEU A 30 15.96 11.10 19.91
C LEU A 30 17.43 10.87 19.54
N THR A 31 18.38 11.63 20.10
CA THR A 31 19.83 11.43 19.94
C THR A 31 20.21 9.97 20.23
N GLY A 32 20.61 9.22 19.20
CA GLY A 32 21.13 7.85 19.34
C GLY A 32 20.28 6.72 18.76
N ALA A 33 19.26 6.98 17.94
CA ALA A 33 18.63 5.91 17.17
C ALA A 33 19.63 5.37 16.10
N PRO A 34 19.90 4.06 16.06
CA PRO A 34 20.87 3.48 15.12
C PRO A 34 20.33 3.49 13.69
N SER A 35 21.24 3.39 12.72
CA SER A 35 20.86 2.98 11.38
C SER A 35 20.33 1.54 11.43
N VAL A 36 19.48 1.20 10.48
CA VAL A 36 18.86 -0.12 10.39
C VAL A 36 19.10 -0.74 9.02
N ARG A 37 19.22 -2.06 9.02
CA ARG A 37 19.09 -2.88 7.81
C ARG A 37 17.77 -3.63 7.90
N LEU A 38 16.91 -3.45 6.91
CA LEU A 38 15.67 -4.20 6.76
C LEU A 38 15.89 -5.23 5.67
N ARG A 39 15.93 -6.51 6.02
CA ARG A 39 15.87 -7.60 5.07
C ARG A 39 14.42 -7.94 4.79
N VAL A 40 13.96 -7.60 3.59
CA VAL A 40 12.62 -7.93 3.10
C VAL A 40 12.66 -9.31 2.44
N MET A 41 11.70 -10.16 2.77
CA MET A 41 11.62 -11.54 2.29
C MET A 41 10.19 -11.82 1.79
N MET A 42 10.02 -11.73 0.48
CA MET A 42 8.77 -12.06 -0.21
C MET A 42 8.53 -13.56 -0.16
N LYS A 43 7.32 -14.00 0.21
CA LYS A 43 7.01 -15.43 0.34
C LYS A 43 6.48 -16.07 -0.94
N ARG A 44 6.10 -15.27 -1.95
CA ARG A 44 5.50 -15.75 -3.20
C ARG A 44 6.37 -15.37 -4.40
N GLU A 45 6.63 -16.35 -5.28
CA GLU A 45 7.41 -16.17 -6.52
C GLU A 45 6.94 -15.01 -7.41
N LYS A 46 5.62 -14.74 -7.43
CA LYS A 46 5.04 -13.65 -8.23
C LYS A 46 5.26 -12.24 -7.64
N MET A 47 5.80 -12.14 -6.43
CA MET A 47 6.09 -10.86 -5.77
C MET A 47 7.54 -10.42 -5.97
N ARG A 48 8.28 -11.03 -6.90
CA ARG A 48 9.65 -10.61 -7.20
C ARG A 48 9.68 -9.12 -7.53
N LEU A 49 10.51 -8.39 -6.81
CA LEU A 49 10.83 -7.00 -7.12
C LEU A 49 12.19 -7.02 -7.81
N HIS A 50 12.29 -6.48 -9.03
CA HIS A 50 13.52 -6.53 -9.83
C HIS A 50 14.14 -7.94 -9.91
N GLY A 51 13.27 -8.94 -10.10
CA GLY A 51 13.69 -10.34 -10.23
C GLY A 51 14.09 -11.04 -8.92
N THR A 52 14.13 -10.36 -7.77
CA THR A 52 14.50 -10.99 -6.48
C THR A 52 13.32 -11.11 -5.51
N LEU A 53 13.35 -12.14 -4.67
CA LEU A 53 12.43 -12.36 -3.56
C LEU A 53 12.96 -11.84 -2.23
N SER A 54 14.27 -11.58 -2.14
CA SER A 54 14.87 -11.00 -0.95
C SER A 54 15.82 -9.88 -1.31
N PHE A 55 15.72 -8.79 -0.57
CA PHE A 55 16.58 -7.62 -0.72
C PHE A 55 16.73 -6.91 0.61
N ASP A 56 17.78 -6.11 0.72
CA ASP A 56 18.07 -5.29 1.88
C ASP A 56 17.74 -3.82 1.60
N VAL A 57 17.18 -3.16 2.61
CA VAL A 57 17.02 -1.71 2.67
C VAL A 57 17.87 -1.20 3.81
N TYR A 58 18.71 -0.20 3.56
CA TYR A 58 19.45 0.48 4.60
C TYR A 58 18.76 1.80 4.91
N ALA A 59 18.54 2.11 6.17
CA ALA A 59 17.88 3.35 6.56
C ALA A 59 18.51 3.99 7.80
N THR A 60 18.55 5.31 7.82
CA THR A 60 19.15 6.12 8.88
C THR A 60 18.16 7.17 9.37
N PRO A 61 17.92 7.27 10.69
CA PRO A 61 17.00 8.26 11.22
C PRO A 61 17.59 9.68 11.09
N VAL A 62 16.80 10.59 10.54
CA VAL A 62 17.01 12.03 10.52
C VAL A 62 16.07 12.64 11.55
N ILE A 63 16.65 13.14 12.64
CA ILE A 63 15.91 13.59 13.80
C ILE A 63 15.82 15.11 13.79
N SER A 64 14.60 15.62 13.98
CA SER A 64 14.36 17.06 14.14
C SER A 64 15.13 17.65 15.32
N ALA A 65 15.45 18.95 15.26
CA ALA A 65 16.22 19.63 16.30
C ALA A 65 15.56 19.58 17.70
N ASN A 66 14.23 19.50 17.78
CA ASN A 66 13.50 19.34 19.03
C ASN A 66 13.45 17.88 19.53
N GLY A 67 14.02 16.94 18.77
CA GLY A 67 14.10 15.53 19.09
C GLY A 67 12.76 14.83 19.17
N ALA A 68 11.69 15.37 18.55
CA ALA A 68 10.33 14.86 18.67
C ALA A 68 9.84 14.17 17.39
N SER A 69 10.16 14.74 16.23
CA SER A 69 9.83 14.13 14.93
C SER A 69 11.03 13.46 14.27
N VAL A 70 10.74 12.35 13.58
CA VAL A 70 11.71 11.53 12.86
C VAL A 70 11.33 11.47 11.39
N LEU A 71 12.33 11.54 10.54
CA LEU A 71 12.33 11.10 9.16
C LEU A 71 13.33 9.94 9.05
N TYR A 72 13.18 9.07 8.07
CA TYR A 72 14.25 8.16 7.69
C TYR A 72 14.73 8.49 6.29
N ASP A 73 16.04 8.63 6.17
CA ASP A 73 16.69 8.48 4.88
C ASP A 73 16.91 6.99 4.64
N GLY A 74 16.85 6.54 3.40
CA GLY A 74 16.93 5.12 3.07
C GLY A 74 17.41 4.87 1.65
N TYR A 75 18.00 3.72 1.39
CA TYR A 75 18.18 3.24 0.02
C TYR A 75 18.04 1.72 -0.09
N ALA A 76 17.67 1.27 -1.30
CA ALA A 76 17.67 -0.12 -1.70
C ALA A 76 18.15 -0.25 -3.14
N THR A 77 19.07 -1.17 -3.39
CA THR A 77 19.70 -1.38 -4.69
C THR A 77 19.37 -2.76 -5.22
N PHE A 78 19.05 -2.82 -6.51
CA PHE A 78 18.64 -4.01 -7.22
C PHE A 78 19.48 -4.16 -8.50
N LEU A 79 19.68 -5.41 -8.91
CA LEU A 79 20.27 -5.73 -10.21
C LEU A 79 19.17 -6.34 -11.08
N ASP A 80 18.81 -5.66 -12.16
CA ASP A 80 17.80 -6.13 -13.11
C ASP A 80 18.39 -6.15 -14.52
N ASN A 81 18.46 -7.34 -15.12
CA ASN A 81 18.99 -7.56 -16.48
C ASN A 81 20.34 -6.87 -16.76
N GLY A 82 21.22 -6.80 -15.76
CA GLY A 82 22.55 -6.18 -15.86
C GLY A 82 22.59 -4.66 -15.61
N SER A 83 21.42 -4.02 -15.44
CA SER A 83 21.33 -2.63 -14.97
C SER A 83 21.19 -2.59 -13.45
N GLU A 84 21.78 -1.58 -12.83
CA GLU A 84 21.66 -1.33 -11.39
C GLU A 84 20.59 -0.28 -11.15
N ILE A 85 19.61 -0.60 -10.31
CA ILE A 85 18.46 0.25 -9.99
C ILE A 85 18.51 0.54 -8.49
N THR A 86 18.63 1.81 -8.12
CA THR A 86 18.67 2.25 -6.71
C THR A 86 17.51 3.19 -6.42
N TYR A 87 16.72 2.84 -5.41
CA TYR A 87 15.71 3.70 -4.83
C TYR A 87 16.32 4.40 -3.62
N THR A 88 16.22 5.73 -3.57
CA THR A 88 16.75 6.51 -2.45
C THR A 88 15.66 7.43 -1.90
N LEU A 89 15.48 7.44 -0.59
CA LEU A 89 14.73 8.45 0.16
C LEU A 89 15.76 9.29 0.90
N ALA A 90 15.85 10.59 0.58
CA ALA A 90 16.78 11.50 1.23
C ALA A 90 16.06 12.82 1.54
N ASN A 91 16.13 13.27 2.79
CA ASN A 91 15.44 14.47 3.28
C ASN A 91 13.93 14.48 2.96
N GLY A 92 13.32 13.29 2.94
CA GLY A 92 11.90 13.09 2.65
C GLY A 92 11.56 13.09 1.17
N ALA A 93 12.50 13.36 0.27
CA ALA A 93 12.32 13.29 -1.17
C ALA A 93 12.80 11.95 -1.74
N ALA A 94 12.09 11.41 -2.73
CA ALA A 94 12.38 10.10 -3.30
C ALA A 94 12.97 10.21 -4.70
N TYR A 95 14.00 9.39 -4.94
CA TYR A 95 14.83 9.39 -6.13
C TYR A 95 14.92 7.97 -6.70
N LEU A 96 14.97 7.86 -8.02
CA LEU A 96 15.29 6.64 -8.74
C LEU A 96 16.57 6.87 -9.52
N THR A 97 17.60 6.10 -9.20
CA THR A 97 18.86 6.07 -9.94
C THR A 97 18.91 4.77 -10.75
N THR A 98 19.08 4.89 -12.06
CA THR A 98 19.31 3.76 -12.95
C THR A 98 20.68 3.90 -13.58
N LYS A 99 21.51 2.88 -13.43
CA LYS A 99 22.81 2.76 -14.06
C LYS A 99 22.76 1.61 -15.06
N ASP A 100 22.89 1.95 -16.34
CA ASP A 100 22.84 0.97 -17.40
C ASP A 100 24.12 0.10 -17.46
N THR A 101 24.12 -0.90 -18.35
CA THR A 101 25.27 -1.79 -18.56
C THR A 101 26.51 -1.07 -19.09
N SER A 102 26.35 0.12 -19.67
CA SER A 102 27.45 0.98 -20.13
C SER A 102 28.00 1.86 -19.01
N GLY A 103 27.39 1.83 -17.83
CA GLY A 103 27.76 2.62 -16.66
C GLY A 103 27.20 4.03 -16.67
N VAL A 104 26.30 4.38 -17.60
CA VAL A 104 25.65 5.68 -17.66
C VAL A 104 24.58 5.73 -16.59
N GLU A 105 24.70 6.73 -15.70
CA GLU A 105 23.77 6.94 -14.59
C GLU A 105 22.72 7.99 -14.96
N THR A 106 21.45 7.65 -14.69
CA THR A 106 20.31 8.54 -14.82
C THR A 106 19.56 8.61 -13.49
N VAL A 107 19.29 9.83 -13.04
CA VAL A 107 18.66 10.10 -11.75
C VAL A 107 17.41 10.95 -11.96
N GLY A 108 16.27 10.41 -11.54
CA GLY A 108 14.96 11.06 -11.62
C GLY A 108 14.25 11.11 -10.27
N CYS A 109 13.17 11.89 -10.22
CA CYS A 109 12.30 11.96 -9.04
C CYS A 109 11.26 10.85 -9.08
N LEU A 110 11.03 10.20 -7.95
CA LEU A 110 9.91 9.28 -7.78
C LEU A 110 8.64 10.06 -7.41
N SER A 111 7.52 9.65 -7.99
CA SER A 111 6.21 10.19 -7.63
C SER A 111 5.81 9.76 -6.22
N PRO A 112 5.09 10.60 -5.44
CA PRO A 112 4.59 10.23 -4.11
C PRO A 112 3.76 8.95 -4.08
N ASN A 113 3.11 8.59 -5.19
CA ASN A 113 2.26 7.40 -5.27
C ASN A 113 3.01 6.13 -5.72
N ALA A 114 4.28 6.25 -6.10
CA ALA A 114 5.05 5.09 -6.58
C ALA A 114 5.35 4.11 -5.45
N LEU A 115 5.64 4.63 -4.25
CA LEU A 115 5.91 3.84 -3.06
C LEU A 115 5.29 4.53 -1.83
N PRO A 116 4.71 3.77 -0.88
CA PRO A 116 3.95 4.30 0.25
C PRO A 116 4.86 4.78 1.40
N PHE A 117 5.83 5.65 1.10
CA PHE A 117 6.81 6.15 2.07
C PHE A 117 6.16 6.90 3.25
N ASP A 118 5.06 7.62 2.98
CA ASP A 118 4.28 8.36 3.98
C ASP A 118 3.60 7.46 5.02
N ARG A 119 3.50 6.15 4.75
CA ARG A 119 2.78 5.19 5.60
C ARG A 119 3.66 4.38 6.55
N ILE A 120 4.98 4.43 6.38
CA ILE A 120 5.92 3.58 7.14
C ILE A 120 5.96 3.99 8.62
N LEU A 121 6.24 5.28 8.90
CA LEU A 121 6.33 5.77 10.28
C LEU A 121 4.98 5.76 11.01
N PRO A 122 3.84 6.10 10.37
CA PRO A 122 2.52 5.87 10.96
C PRO A 122 2.29 4.41 11.37
N ALA A 123 2.69 3.43 10.56
CA ALA A 123 2.55 2.02 10.94
C ALA A 123 3.38 1.68 12.20
N LEU A 124 4.56 2.28 12.39
CA LEU A 124 5.32 2.10 13.63
C LEU A 124 4.61 2.74 14.84
N ASN A 125 3.92 3.87 14.65
CA ASN A 125 3.15 4.53 15.71
C ASN A 125 1.94 3.72 16.17
N ASP A 126 1.33 2.95 15.26
CA ASP A 126 0.16 2.10 15.53
C ASP A 126 0.53 0.75 16.19
N VAL A 127 1.81 0.53 16.49
CA VAL A 127 2.30 -0.68 17.15
C VAL A 127 1.65 -0.83 18.53
N SER A 128 0.94 -1.94 18.71
CA SER A 128 0.24 -2.28 19.95
C SER A 128 0.55 -3.71 20.38
N ARG A 129 0.62 -3.96 21.68
CA ARG A 129 0.94 -5.29 22.21
C ARG A 129 -0.24 -6.24 22.02
N ILE A 130 0.04 -7.49 21.69
CA ILE A 130 -0.99 -8.54 21.57
C ILE A 130 -0.58 -9.80 22.34
N PRO A 131 -1.54 -10.63 22.79
CA PRO A 131 -1.24 -11.86 23.52
C PRO A 131 -0.72 -12.98 22.61
N SER A 132 -1.16 -13.02 21.35
CA SER A 132 -0.78 -14.07 20.39
C SER A 132 -1.13 -13.68 18.95
N ALA A 133 -0.45 -14.29 17.98
CA ALA A 133 -0.73 -14.16 16.55
C ALA A 133 -0.55 -15.50 15.82
N SER A 134 -1.20 -15.67 14.68
CA SER A 134 -1.00 -16.81 13.78
C SER A 134 -0.97 -16.38 12.31
N ILE A 135 -0.33 -17.19 11.48
CA ILE A 135 -0.38 -17.12 10.01
C ILE A 135 -0.95 -18.45 9.53
N GLY A 136 -2.19 -18.44 9.06
CA GLY A 136 -2.96 -19.68 8.89
C GLY A 136 -3.15 -20.37 10.23
N GLU A 137 -2.83 -21.67 10.28
CA GLU A 137 -2.89 -22.49 11.50
C GLU A 137 -1.61 -22.41 12.34
N GLU A 138 -0.56 -21.77 11.82
CA GLU A 138 0.75 -21.71 12.49
C GLU A 138 0.83 -20.50 13.42
N ALA A 139 1.10 -20.75 14.70
CA ALA A 139 1.32 -19.69 15.67
C ALA A 139 2.65 -18.97 15.44
N VAL A 140 2.63 -17.63 15.48
CA VAL A 140 3.85 -16.81 15.47
C VAL A 140 4.50 -16.92 16.85
N LYS A 141 5.71 -17.49 16.88
CA LYS A 141 6.47 -17.71 18.13
C LYS A 141 7.44 -16.54 18.35
N CYS A 142 7.14 -15.71 19.35
CA CYS A 142 8.07 -14.70 19.87
C CYS A 142 8.53 -15.05 21.28
N PRO A 143 9.67 -14.50 21.75
CA PRO A 143 9.99 -14.47 23.18
C PRO A 143 8.82 -13.87 23.99
N GLU A 144 8.58 -14.38 25.20
CA GLU A 144 7.44 -13.97 26.02
C GLU A 144 7.39 -12.45 26.23
N GLY A 145 6.23 -11.84 25.97
CA GLY A 145 6.01 -10.41 26.13
C GLY A 145 6.54 -9.52 24.99
N ASN A 146 7.20 -10.08 23.98
CA ASN A 146 7.80 -9.28 22.89
C ASN A 146 7.00 -9.33 21.59
N LEU A 147 5.69 -9.61 21.67
CA LEU A 147 4.80 -9.71 20.51
C LEU A 147 3.88 -8.48 20.40
N PHE A 148 3.88 -7.87 19.22
CA PHE A 148 3.08 -6.69 18.88
C PHE A 148 2.37 -6.88 17.54
N LYS A 149 1.38 -6.03 17.27
CA LYS A 149 0.75 -5.89 15.95
C LYS A 149 0.94 -4.51 15.37
N THR A 150 0.95 -4.43 14.05
CA THR A 150 0.68 -3.21 13.30
C THR A 150 0.01 -3.55 11.97
N SER A 151 -0.39 -2.54 11.20
CA SER A 151 -0.83 -2.67 9.82
C SER A 151 -0.10 -1.68 8.92
N PHE A 152 0.30 -2.12 7.73
CA PHE A 152 0.94 -1.29 6.72
C PHE A 152 0.27 -1.55 5.37
N VAL A 153 -0.29 -0.51 4.76
CA VAL A 153 -0.97 -0.57 3.45
C VAL A 153 -2.04 -1.69 3.40
N GLY A 154 -2.80 -1.83 4.48
CA GLY A 154 -3.87 -2.84 4.61
C GLY A 154 -3.40 -4.25 4.95
N VAL A 155 -2.08 -4.47 5.10
CA VAL A 155 -1.50 -5.76 5.47
C VAL A 155 -1.17 -5.77 6.97
N HIS A 156 -1.59 -6.82 7.67
CA HIS A 156 -1.30 -7.00 9.10
C HIS A 156 0.09 -7.61 9.32
N TYR A 157 0.76 -7.17 10.37
CA TYR A 157 2.07 -7.67 10.78
C TYR A 157 2.10 -8.02 12.26
N ALA A 158 2.62 -9.22 12.57
CA ALA A 158 3.03 -9.62 13.92
C ALA A 158 4.51 -9.29 14.11
N ILE A 159 4.85 -8.43 15.07
CA ILE A 159 6.23 -8.02 15.32
C ILE A 159 6.76 -8.77 16.55
N CYS A 160 7.82 -9.57 16.36
CA CYS A 160 8.62 -10.14 17.44
C CYS A 160 9.84 -9.25 17.70
N VAL A 161 9.93 -8.68 18.90
CA VAL A 161 11.06 -7.84 19.32
C VAL A 161 12.15 -8.67 19.99
N SER A 162 13.41 -8.45 19.58
CA SER A 162 14.58 -9.20 20.05
C SER A 162 15.59 -8.31 20.79
N GLY A 163 15.13 -7.18 21.35
CA GLY A 163 15.98 -6.21 22.05
C GLY A 163 16.99 -5.56 21.11
N GLU A 164 18.27 -5.54 21.49
CA GLU A 164 19.35 -4.93 20.72
C GLU A 164 19.66 -5.64 19.39
N ALA A 165 19.16 -6.87 19.18
CA ALA A 165 19.32 -7.58 17.92
C ALA A 165 18.34 -7.11 16.84
N GLY A 166 17.36 -6.25 17.17
CA GLY A 166 16.33 -5.81 16.24
C GLY A 166 14.96 -6.44 16.48
N PHE A 167 14.19 -6.58 15.40
CA PHE A 167 12.88 -7.22 15.44
C PHE A 167 12.55 -7.85 14.10
N THR A 168 11.60 -8.78 14.11
CA THR A 168 11.07 -9.37 12.87
C THR A 168 9.57 -9.12 12.80
N ALA A 169 9.12 -8.52 11.69
CA ALA A 169 7.72 -8.34 11.37
C ALA A 169 7.28 -9.46 10.42
N PHE A 170 6.37 -10.30 10.88
CA PHE A 170 5.81 -11.43 10.15
C PHE A 170 4.46 -11.09 9.53
N SER A 171 4.26 -11.48 8.27
CA SER A 171 2.96 -11.33 7.59
C SER A 171 2.65 -12.51 6.66
N SER A 172 1.44 -12.56 6.13
CA SER A 172 1.02 -13.54 5.12
C SER A 172 1.85 -13.47 3.85
N ASP A 173 2.23 -12.27 3.42
CA ASP A 173 2.79 -12.06 2.07
C ASP A 173 4.32 -11.92 2.06
N LEU A 174 4.89 -11.28 3.07
CA LEU A 174 6.32 -11.07 3.23
C LEU A 174 6.70 -10.94 4.70
N ASP A 175 7.94 -11.25 5.02
CA ASP A 175 8.53 -10.97 6.33
C ASP A 175 9.58 -9.86 6.20
N ILE A 176 9.77 -9.10 7.28
CA ILE A 176 10.79 -8.06 7.37
C ILE A 176 11.61 -8.32 8.62
N ALA A 177 12.88 -8.67 8.45
CA ALA A 177 13.84 -8.73 9.54
C ALA A 177 14.59 -7.40 9.63
N VAL A 178 14.47 -6.72 10.76
CA VAL A 178 15.14 -5.45 11.04
C VAL A 178 16.30 -5.70 11.98
N GLU A 179 17.49 -5.28 11.58
CA GLU A 179 18.74 -5.33 12.34
C GLU A 179 19.17 -3.89 12.64
N TYR A 180 19.55 -3.59 13.89
CA TYR A 180 20.18 -2.32 14.24
C TYR A 180 21.67 -2.41 13.94
N LEU A 181 22.20 -1.40 13.23
CA LEU A 181 23.59 -1.35 12.81
C LEU A 181 24.44 -0.60 13.82
N ASP A 182 25.61 -1.15 14.13
CA ASP A 182 26.61 -0.51 15.01
C ASP A 182 27.15 0.81 14.43
N ARG A 183 27.17 0.91 13.10
CA ARG A 183 27.67 2.07 12.37
C ARG A 183 26.52 2.82 11.73
N GLN A 184 26.58 4.14 11.84
CA GLN A 184 25.60 4.99 11.20
C GLN A 184 25.89 5.06 9.69
N GLU A 185 24.91 4.63 8.91
CA GLU A 185 24.96 4.71 7.45
C GLU A 185 24.70 6.13 6.98
N ARG A 186 25.59 6.64 6.12
CA ARG A 186 25.45 7.98 5.56
C ARG A 186 24.82 7.90 4.19
N ILE A 187 23.55 8.28 4.13
CA ILE A 187 22.76 8.30 2.90
C ILE A 187 22.94 9.66 2.25
N GLN A 188 23.35 9.67 0.99
CA GLN A 188 23.61 10.89 0.24
C GLN A 188 22.46 11.16 -0.73
N GLU A 189 22.07 12.42 -0.82
CA GLU A 189 21.12 12.88 -1.82
C GLU A 189 21.73 12.78 -3.23
N PRO A 190 21.11 12.02 -4.16
CA PRO A 190 21.60 11.91 -5.53
C PRO A 190 21.50 13.23 -6.31
N LYS A 191 22.42 13.46 -7.25
CA LYS A 191 22.36 14.61 -8.15
C LYS A 191 21.43 14.31 -9.32
N LEU A 192 20.40 15.13 -9.51
CA LEU A 192 19.43 14.94 -10.59
C LEU A 192 20.05 15.17 -11.97
N SER A 193 19.75 14.28 -12.91
CA SER A 193 20.27 14.37 -14.28
C SER A 193 19.68 15.55 -15.08
N ASP A 194 18.52 16.08 -14.66
CA ASP A 194 17.88 17.23 -15.31
C ASP A 194 18.30 18.60 -14.72
N GLY A 195 19.32 18.62 -13.86
CA GLY A 195 19.91 19.84 -13.33
C GLY A 195 19.11 20.52 -12.21
N ARG A 196 17.96 19.96 -11.80
CA ARG A 196 17.25 20.41 -10.60
C ARG A 196 18.07 20.12 -9.34
N SER A 197 17.84 20.92 -8.29
CA SER A 197 18.58 20.79 -7.04
C SER A 197 18.10 19.63 -6.17
N SER A 198 16.80 19.34 -6.14
CA SER A 198 16.18 18.29 -5.32
C SER A 198 14.80 17.90 -5.85
N CYS A 199 14.31 16.74 -5.40
CA CYS A 199 12.94 16.30 -5.65
C CYS A 199 11.97 16.88 -4.62
N LYS A 200 10.67 16.86 -4.92
CA LYS A 200 9.66 17.26 -3.94
C LYS A 200 9.58 16.21 -2.82
N PRO A 201 9.44 16.62 -1.55
CA PRO A 201 9.24 15.68 -0.46
C PRO A 201 7.97 14.85 -0.64
N VAL A 202 8.09 13.55 -0.40
CA VAL A 202 7.01 12.55 -0.45
C VAL A 202 6.77 11.89 0.91
N ALA A 203 7.74 11.96 1.83
CA ALA A 203 7.65 11.43 3.18
C ALA A 203 7.74 12.56 4.22
N PRO A 204 6.73 12.75 5.08
CA PRO A 204 6.77 13.78 6.11
C PRO A 204 7.54 13.30 7.36
N ALA A 205 8.19 14.25 8.04
CA ALA A 205 8.68 14.01 9.39
C ALA A 205 7.50 13.72 10.32
N THR A 206 7.60 12.64 11.10
CA THR A 206 6.48 12.11 11.90
C THR A 206 6.83 12.16 13.39
N LEU A 207 5.89 12.64 14.22
CA LEU A 207 5.99 12.56 15.68
C LEU A 207 5.82 11.10 16.11
N MET A 208 6.74 10.60 16.92
CA MET A 208 6.78 9.17 17.26
C MET A 208 6.17 8.89 18.64
N THR A 209 5.39 7.81 18.75
CA THR A 209 4.87 7.34 20.04
C THR A 209 6.01 6.77 20.90
N PRO A 210 5.87 6.71 22.24
CA PRO A 210 6.88 6.10 23.10
C PRO A 210 7.23 4.66 22.72
N THR A 211 6.22 3.86 22.35
CA THR A 211 6.39 2.48 21.87
C THR A 211 7.22 2.43 20.58
N ALA A 212 6.90 3.29 19.61
CA ALA A 212 7.63 3.36 18.35
C ALA A 212 9.08 3.80 18.59
N LEU A 213 9.31 4.79 19.45
CA LEU A 213 10.64 5.24 19.85
C LEU A 213 11.48 4.12 20.47
N SER A 214 10.89 3.33 21.35
CA SER A 214 11.57 2.18 21.94
C SER A 214 11.90 1.11 20.90
N LEU A 215 10.98 0.85 19.96
CA LEU A 215 11.20 -0.06 18.83
C LEU A 215 12.24 0.47 17.82
N MET A 216 12.43 1.79 17.68
CA MET A 216 13.48 2.34 16.81
C MET A 216 14.87 2.30 17.45
N ARG A 217 14.95 2.31 18.79
CA ARG A 217 16.22 2.33 19.53
C ARG A 217 16.73 0.93 19.91
N GLY A 218 15.93 -0.12 19.72
CA GLY A 218 16.23 -1.44 20.28
C GLY A 218 16.22 -1.50 21.81
N SER A 219 15.70 -0.46 22.46
CA SER A 219 15.59 -0.43 23.92
C SER A 219 14.53 -1.43 24.38
N ASN A 220 14.76 -2.05 25.55
CA ASN A 220 13.75 -2.90 26.18
C ASN A 220 12.43 -2.13 26.31
N LEU A 221 11.40 -2.61 25.62
CA LEU A 221 10.03 -2.14 25.77
C LEU A 221 9.61 -2.50 27.19
N MET A 222 9.83 -1.57 28.13
CA MET A 222 9.47 -1.77 29.53
C MET A 222 8.02 -2.24 29.57
N SER A 223 7.79 -3.36 30.25
CA SER A 223 6.46 -3.88 30.56
C SER A 223 5.78 -2.85 31.44
N SER A 224 5.19 -1.81 30.85
CA SER A 224 4.31 -0.92 31.56
C SER A 224 3.15 -1.81 31.99
N THR A 225 3.10 -2.14 33.27
CA THR A 225 1.96 -2.76 33.93
C THR A 225 0.85 -1.72 34.01
N THR A 226 0.39 -1.22 32.86
CA THR A 226 -0.86 -0.46 32.78
C THR A 226 -2.00 -1.47 32.87
N ARG A 227 -2.27 -1.90 34.12
CA ARG A 227 -3.56 -2.50 34.50
C ARG A 227 -4.66 -1.49 34.17
N GLY A 228 -5.35 -1.68 33.04
CA GLY A 228 -6.50 -0.86 32.69
C GLY A 228 -6.97 -0.91 31.23
N LEU A 229 -6.17 -1.40 30.29
CA LEU A 229 -6.60 -1.55 28.90
C LEU A 229 -7.23 -2.94 28.67
N LYS A 230 -8.33 -2.97 27.89
CA LYS A 230 -8.92 -4.22 27.40
C LYS A 230 -7.81 -5.00 26.69
N ALA A 231 -7.60 -6.26 27.08
CA ALA A 231 -6.62 -7.10 26.43
C ALA A 231 -6.93 -7.18 24.94
N GLU A 232 -5.95 -6.83 24.11
CA GLU A 232 -6.05 -7.00 22.67
C GLU A 232 -6.32 -8.47 22.33
N SER A 233 -7.11 -8.70 21.28
CA SER A 233 -7.44 -10.06 20.85
C SER A 233 -6.28 -10.70 20.10
N HIS A 234 -6.32 -12.03 19.99
CA HIS A 234 -5.49 -12.78 19.07
C HIS A 234 -5.54 -12.17 17.66
N MET A 235 -4.39 -12.05 17.00
CA MET A 235 -4.28 -11.58 15.62
C MET A 235 -4.08 -12.77 14.67
N ALA A 236 -5.16 -13.19 14.03
CA ALA A 236 -5.12 -14.20 12.97
C ALA A 236 -4.84 -13.53 11.62
N MET A 237 -3.79 -13.98 10.93
CA MET A 237 -3.47 -13.61 9.55
C MET A 237 -3.70 -14.82 8.64
N GLN A 238 -4.05 -14.58 7.38
CA GLN A 238 -4.26 -15.66 6.42
C GLN A 238 -2.94 -16.38 6.09
N ALA A 239 -3.00 -17.64 5.69
CA ALA A 239 -1.82 -18.34 5.20
C ALA A 239 -1.30 -17.70 3.90
N THR A 240 0.02 -17.76 3.69
CA THR A 240 0.69 -17.30 2.45
C THR A 240 0.09 -17.93 1.19
N GLU A 241 -0.20 -19.23 1.29
CA GLU A 241 -0.85 -19.97 0.22
C GLU A 241 -2.35 -19.98 0.47
N CYS A 242 -3.10 -19.53 -0.53
CA CYS A 242 -4.51 -19.81 -0.59
C CYS A 242 -4.67 -21.33 -0.79
N GLN A 243 -4.93 -22.08 0.28
CA GLN A 243 -5.52 -23.41 0.12
C GLN A 243 -6.76 -23.24 -0.77
N GLN A 244 -6.88 -24.01 -1.86
CA GLN A 244 -8.08 -24.02 -2.71
C GLN A 244 -9.24 -24.63 -1.93
N THR A 245 -9.77 -23.89 -0.95
CA THR A 245 -10.90 -24.31 -0.11
C THR A 245 -12.23 -23.94 -0.75
N SER A 246 -12.23 -22.95 -1.66
CA SER A 246 -13.45 -22.55 -2.36
C SER A 246 -13.70 -23.41 -3.61
N LYS A 247 -14.95 -23.85 -3.76
CA LYS A 247 -15.42 -24.54 -4.97
C LYS A 247 -15.18 -23.62 -6.17
N ARG A 248 -14.49 -24.14 -7.19
CA ARG A 248 -14.26 -23.42 -8.44
C ARG A 248 -15.59 -23.03 -9.08
N ARG A 249 -15.67 -21.80 -9.59
CA ARG A 249 -16.87 -21.21 -10.22
C ARG A 249 -16.55 -20.70 -11.62
N PRO A 250 -17.54 -20.58 -12.52
CA PRO A 250 -17.33 -19.93 -13.80
C PRO A 250 -16.89 -18.49 -13.58
N CYS A 251 -15.91 -18.06 -14.37
CA CYS A 251 -15.37 -16.72 -14.32
C CYS A 251 -15.65 -15.97 -15.61
N ILE A 252 -15.92 -14.68 -15.47
CA ILE A 252 -15.94 -13.73 -16.57
C ILE A 252 -14.87 -12.68 -16.32
N ILE A 253 -14.10 -12.37 -17.37
CA ILE A 253 -13.07 -11.36 -17.36
C ILE A 253 -13.52 -10.18 -18.23
N PHE A 254 -13.56 -9.00 -17.61
CA PHE A 254 -13.78 -7.71 -18.26
C PHE A 254 -12.45 -6.95 -18.39
N HIS A 255 -12.16 -6.50 -19.59
CA HIS A 255 -10.96 -5.70 -19.89
C HIS A 255 -11.09 -4.23 -19.47
N GLY A 256 -9.97 -3.52 -19.56
CA GLY A 256 -9.90 -2.08 -19.30
C GLY A 256 -10.31 -1.19 -20.48
N LEU A 257 -9.81 0.04 -20.47
CA LEU A 257 -10.03 1.06 -21.50
C LEU A 257 -9.42 0.66 -22.86
N GLY A 258 -10.01 1.14 -23.96
CA GLY A 258 -9.35 1.19 -25.26
C GLY A 258 -9.46 -0.07 -26.11
N ASN A 259 -10.51 -0.87 -25.92
CA ASN A 259 -10.86 -1.94 -26.86
C ASN A 259 -11.91 -1.42 -27.86
N PRO A 260 -11.62 -1.40 -29.18
CA PRO A 260 -12.59 -0.97 -30.19
C PRO A 260 -13.54 -2.10 -30.61
N HIS A 261 -13.28 -3.35 -30.20
CA HIS A 261 -14.06 -4.51 -30.63
C HIS A 261 -15.27 -4.75 -29.74
N GLU A 262 -16.35 -5.26 -30.34
CA GLU A 262 -17.54 -5.69 -29.61
C GLU A 262 -18.02 -7.07 -30.10
N ARG A 263 -18.45 -7.90 -29.15
CA ARG A 263 -19.13 -9.17 -29.39
C ARG A 263 -20.39 -9.22 -28.54
N THR A 264 -21.45 -9.84 -29.06
CA THR A 264 -22.72 -10.03 -28.35
C THR A 264 -22.69 -11.19 -27.37
N GLU A 265 -21.71 -12.09 -27.51
CA GLU A 265 -21.57 -13.30 -26.70
C GLU A 265 -20.21 -13.36 -25.98
N LEU A 266 -20.16 -14.14 -24.90
CA LEU A 266 -18.94 -14.41 -24.15
C LEU A 266 -17.97 -15.26 -24.96
N GLN A 267 -16.72 -14.81 -25.03
CA GLN A 267 -15.66 -15.49 -25.77
C GLN A 267 -14.91 -16.48 -24.88
N ASN A 268 -14.36 -17.54 -25.49
CA ASN A 268 -13.54 -18.54 -24.80
C ASN A 268 -12.05 -18.16 -24.73
N THR A 269 -11.61 -17.25 -25.60
CA THR A 269 -10.21 -16.84 -25.71
C THR A 269 -10.07 -15.34 -25.49
N PRO A 270 -8.91 -14.87 -25.02
CA PRO A 270 -8.65 -13.45 -24.81
C PRO A 270 -8.26 -12.71 -26.09
N ASP A 271 -8.33 -13.30 -27.29
CA ASP A 271 -7.62 -12.80 -28.48
C ASP A 271 -7.91 -11.33 -28.83
N LEU A 272 -9.14 -10.86 -28.61
CA LEU A 272 -9.56 -9.48 -28.89
C LEU A 272 -9.32 -8.52 -27.72
N VAL A 273 -8.89 -9.01 -26.56
CA VAL A 273 -8.83 -8.26 -25.29
C VAL A 273 -7.53 -8.47 -24.52
N ARG A 274 -6.63 -9.34 -25.02
CA ARG A 274 -5.38 -9.76 -24.36
C ARG A 274 -4.52 -8.56 -23.97
N ASP A 275 -4.36 -7.62 -24.89
CA ASP A 275 -3.54 -6.42 -24.71
C ASP A 275 -4.19 -5.37 -23.79
N ARG A 276 -5.37 -5.67 -23.23
CA ARG A 276 -6.17 -4.80 -22.33
C ARG A 276 -6.44 -5.43 -20.97
N ILE A 277 -5.98 -6.66 -20.77
CA ILE A 277 -6.16 -7.45 -19.55
C ILE A 277 -4.81 -7.87 -18.96
N GLY A 278 -3.81 -8.05 -19.82
CA GLY A 278 -2.55 -8.70 -19.45
C GLY A 278 -2.70 -10.22 -19.32
N ASN A 279 -1.70 -10.86 -18.74
CA ASN A 279 -1.70 -12.32 -18.56
C ASN A 279 -2.40 -12.70 -17.24
N ILE A 280 -3.70 -13.00 -17.30
CA ILE A 280 -4.46 -13.47 -16.14
C ILE A 280 -4.34 -14.98 -16.00
N ASN A 281 -3.79 -15.42 -14.86
CA ASN A 281 -3.90 -16.79 -14.39
C ASN A 281 -5.01 -16.87 -13.34
N ALA A 282 -6.07 -17.63 -13.60
CA ALA A 282 -7.26 -17.71 -12.77
C ALA A 282 -7.49 -19.14 -12.24
N PRO A 283 -6.66 -19.63 -11.30
CA PRO A 283 -6.68 -21.02 -10.85
C PRO A 283 -7.95 -21.39 -10.05
N PHE A 284 -8.70 -20.38 -9.60
CA PHE A 284 -9.96 -20.51 -8.86
C PHE A 284 -11.19 -20.66 -9.77
N CYS A 285 -11.01 -20.58 -11.09
CA CYS A 285 -12.09 -20.68 -12.07
C CYS A 285 -12.32 -22.12 -12.53
N SER A 286 -13.58 -22.54 -12.65
CA SER A 286 -13.94 -23.82 -13.30
C SER A 286 -13.94 -23.67 -14.83
N SER A 287 -14.24 -22.47 -15.30
CA SER A 287 -14.17 -22.05 -16.70
C SER A 287 -13.89 -20.55 -16.75
N VAL A 288 -13.28 -20.07 -17.83
CA VAL A 288 -12.98 -18.65 -18.02
C VAL A 288 -13.64 -18.19 -19.31
N LYS A 289 -14.36 -17.08 -19.22
CA LYS A 289 -15.00 -16.38 -20.34
C LYS A 289 -14.50 -14.94 -20.40
N TYR A 290 -14.48 -14.38 -21.60
CA TYR A 290 -14.06 -13.00 -21.84
C TYR A 290 -15.22 -12.21 -22.42
N ALA A 291 -15.54 -11.07 -21.80
CA ALA A 291 -16.44 -10.10 -22.39
C ALA A 291 -15.64 -9.16 -23.31
N VAL A 292 -16.01 -9.11 -24.58
CA VAL A 292 -15.38 -8.22 -25.57
C VAL A 292 -16.35 -7.09 -25.86
N ILE A 293 -16.08 -5.91 -25.28
CA ILE A 293 -16.98 -4.76 -25.30
C ILE A 293 -16.24 -3.54 -25.83
N ASN A 294 -16.90 -2.68 -26.59
CA ASN A 294 -16.29 -1.42 -26.99
C ASN A 294 -16.12 -0.51 -25.77
N THR A 295 -14.86 -0.27 -25.40
CA THR A 295 -14.42 0.66 -24.36
C THR A 295 -13.44 1.70 -24.90
N ALA A 296 -13.30 1.79 -26.21
CA ALA A 296 -12.56 2.86 -26.87
C ALA A 296 -13.43 4.11 -27.03
N ASP A 297 -14.71 3.91 -27.38
CA ASP A 297 -15.63 5.00 -27.73
C ASP A 297 -16.57 5.38 -26.58
N VAL A 298 -16.59 4.57 -25.51
CA VAL A 298 -17.55 4.70 -24.42
C VAL A 298 -16.83 4.67 -23.06
N GLY A 299 -17.06 5.71 -22.26
CA GLY A 299 -16.48 5.85 -20.92
C GLY A 299 -17.26 5.10 -19.84
N TRP A 300 -16.63 4.90 -18.68
CA TRP A 300 -17.18 4.04 -17.61
C TRP A 300 -18.51 4.51 -16.99
N ARG A 301 -18.85 5.79 -17.13
CA ARG A 301 -20.11 6.37 -16.64
C ARG A 301 -21.31 6.07 -17.54
N ASP A 302 -21.08 5.51 -18.71
CA ASP A 302 -22.15 5.22 -19.66
C ASP A 302 -23.11 4.15 -19.14
N ASP A 303 -24.40 4.46 -19.24
CA ASP A 303 -25.48 3.65 -18.69
C ASP A 303 -25.64 2.31 -19.44
N MET A 304 -25.48 2.34 -20.77
CA MET A 304 -25.60 1.14 -21.60
C MET A 304 -24.40 0.22 -21.40
N LEU A 305 -23.20 0.76 -21.23
CA LEU A 305 -22.00 0.00 -20.91
C LEU A 305 -22.14 -0.74 -19.57
N GLN A 306 -22.66 -0.06 -18.53
CA GLN A 306 -22.97 -0.67 -17.25
C GLN A 306 -23.99 -1.82 -17.39
N GLN A 307 -25.05 -1.59 -18.17
CA GLN A 307 -26.04 -2.64 -18.44
C GLN A 307 -25.42 -3.84 -19.18
N LYS A 308 -24.51 -3.62 -20.15
CA LYS A 308 -23.80 -4.70 -20.84
C LYS A 308 -23.00 -5.56 -19.86
N TYR A 309 -22.29 -4.94 -18.91
CA TYR A 309 -21.54 -5.66 -17.87
C TYR A 309 -22.46 -6.57 -17.03
N CYS A 310 -23.62 -6.05 -16.63
CA CYS A 310 -24.62 -6.84 -15.92
C CYS A 310 -25.16 -7.99 -16.77
N ASN A 311 -25.56 -7.73 -18.01
CA ASN A 311 -26.12 -8.75 -18.91
C ASN A 311 -25.14 -9.91 -19.15
N PHE A 312 -23.87 -9.60 -19.40
CA PHE A 312 -22.84 -10.62 -19.55
C PHE A 312 -22.56 -11.40 -18.26
N SER A 313 -22.62 -10.74 -17.12
CA SER A 313 -22.42 -11.39 -15.83
C SER A 313 -23.59 -12.32 -15.48
N LEU A 314 -24.83 -11.89 -15.77
CA LEU A 314 -26.04 -12.69 -15.58
C LEU A 314 -26.04 -13.93 -16.48
N SER A 315 -25.54 -13.82 -17.71
CA SER A 315 -25.51 -14.94 -18.67
C SER A 315 -24.41 -15.98 -18.40
N LEU A 316 -23.47 -15.68 -17.49
CA LEU A 316 -22.34 -16.56 -17.21
C LEU A 316 -22.76 -17.86 -16.48
N SER A 317 -23.73 -17.76 -15.57
CA SER A 317 -24.17 -18.86 -14.70
C SER A 317 -25.66 -19.08 -14.83
N ALA A 318 -26.06 -20.33 -15.00
CA ALA A 318 -27.47 -20.72 -15.06
C ALA A 318 -28.22 -20.52 -13.73
N SER A 319 -27.51 -20.31 -12.61
CA SER A 319 -28.14 -20.04 -11.32
C SER A 319 -28.45 -18.56 -11.09
N SER A 320 -28.00 -17.67 -11.97
CA SER A 320 -28.35 -16.24 -11.91
C SER A 320 -29.85 -16.04 -12.11
N ASP A 321 -30.44 -15.11 -11.36
CA ASP A 321 -31.80 -14.65 -11.57
C ASP A 321 -31.79 -13.46 -12.52
N VAL A 322 -32.04 -13.74 -13.80
CA VAL A 322 -32.06 -12.72 -14.85
C VAL A 322 -33.20 -11.72 -14.65
N ALA A 323 -34.35 -12.15 -14.12
CA ALA A 323 -35.51 -11.29 -13.94
C ALA A 323 -35.30 -10.30 -12.77
N ALA A 324 -34.69 -10.77 -11.68
CA ALA A 324 -34.33 -9.94 -10.54
C ALA A 324 -32.99 -9.19 -10.70
N GLY A 325 -32.22 -9.49 -11.76
CA GLY A 325 -30.90 -8.91 -11.99
C GLY A 325 -29.86 -9.35 -10.96
N ILE A 326 -29.98 -10.57 -10.42
CA ILE A 326 -29.07 -11.11 -9.39
C ILE A 326 -28.10 -12.10 -10.05
N ILE A 327 -26.82 -11.77 -10.03
CA ILE A 327 -25.73 -12.61 -10.52
C ILE A 327 -25.38 -13.62 -9.43
N ASP A 328 -25.44 -14.92 -9.75
CA ASP A 328 -25.20 -16.00 -8.79
C ASP A 328 -24.15 -17.01 -9.26
N ASN A 329 -23.42 -17.58 -8.29
CA ASN A 329 -22.43 -18.64 -8.50
C ASN A 329 -21.35 -18.29 -9.56
N ALA A 330 -20.92 -17.04 -9.58
CA ALA A 330 -19.96 -16.51 -10.54
C ALA A 330 -18.76 -15.85 -9.85
N ILE A 331 -17.64 -15.77 -10.56
CA ILE A 331 -16.53 -14.89 -10.20
C ILE A 331 -16.35 -13.85 -11.30
N ILE A 332 -16.61 -12.59 -10.94
CA ILE A 332 -16.43 -11.45 -11.83
C ILE A 332 -15.00 -10.96 -11.66
N VAL A 333 -14.24 -10.88 -12.75
CA VAL A 333 -12.90 -10.33 -12.75
C VAL A 333 -12.88 -9.10 -13.63
N THR A 334 -12.46 -7.96 -13.10
CA THR A 334 -12.40 -6.70 -13.85
C THR A 334 -11.01 -6.12 -13.81
N HIS A 335 -10.50 -5.63 -14.94
CA HIS A 335 -9.23 -4.93 -15.01
C HIS A 335 -9.41 -3.44 -15.30
N SER A 336 -8.63 -2.58 -14.62
CA SER A 336 -8.54 -1.15 -14.90
C SER A 336 -9.92 -0.48 -14.95
N MET A 337 -10.26 0.23 -16.03
CA MET A 337 -11.56 0.89 -16.21
C MET A 337 -12.75 -0.06 -16.04
N GLY A 338 -12.62 -1.34 -16.35
CA GLY A 338 -13.70 -2.32 -16.18
C GLY A 338 -14.17 -2.43 -14.72
N GLY A 339 -13.29 -2.17 -13.74
CA GLY A 339 -13.67 -2.14 -12.33
C GLY A 339 -14.58 -0.95 -11.99
N LEU A 340 -14.37 0.21 -12.62
CA LEU A 340 -15.23 1.39 -12.46
C LEU A 340 -16.62 1.16 -13.08
N VAL A 341 -16.67 0.49 -14.23
CA VAL A 341 -17.93 0.14 -14.90
C VAL A 341 -18.75 -0.79 -14.00
N MET A 342 -18.15 -1.87 -13.50
CA MET A 342 -18.86 -2.82 -12.63
C MET A 342 -19.30 -2.15 -11.31
N ALA A 343 -18.43 -1.34 -10.70
CA ALA A 343 -18.79 -0.55 -9.51
C ALA A 343 -20.03 0.32 -9.76
N SER A 344 -20.05 1.02 -10.91
CA SER A 344 -21.15 1.92 -11.28
C SER A 344 -22.42 1.14 -11.58
N ALA A 345 -22.32 -0.01 -12.25
CA ALA A 345 -23.45 -0.87 -12.54
C ALA A 345 -24.14 -1.36 -11.25
N LEU A 346 -23.35 -1.76 -10.25
CA LEU A 346 -23.87 -2.15 -8.93
C LEU A 346 -24.47 -0.96 -8.18
N ALA A 347 -23.76 0.17 -8.13
CA ALA A 347 -24.20 1.37 -7.42
C ALA A 347 -25.50 1.95 -8.00
N ASN A 348 -25.67 1.85 -9.32
CA ASN A 348 -26.86 2.31 -10.03
C ASN A 348 -27.98 1.25 -10.10
N GLY A 349 -27.82 0.11 -9.42
CA GLY A 349 -28.84 -0.93 -9.33
C GLY A 349 -29.14 -1.66 -10.65
N LYS A 350 -28.20 -1.65 -11.61
CA LYS A 350 -28.34 -2.39 -12.88
C LYS A 350 -28.36 -3.91 -12.69
N CYS A 351 -27.62 -4.37 -11.69
CA CYS A 351 -27.63 -5.75 -11.20
C CYS A 351 -27.09 -5.78 -9.77
N SER A 352 -27.18 -6.95 -9.12
CA SER A 352 -26.62 -7.19 -7.79
C SER A 352 -25.92 -8.55 -7.73
N PHE A 353 -25.08 -8.73 -6.71
CA PHE A 353 -24.40 -10.01 -6.47
C PHE A 353 -25.13 -10.79 -5.39
N SER A 354 -25.35 -12.08 -5.64
CA SER A 354 -25.75 -13.00 -4.59
C SER A 354 -24.61 -13.24 -3.60
N PRO A 355 -24.87 -13.86 -2.43
CA PRO A 355 -23.84 -14.31 -1.50
C PRO A 355 -22.82 -15.30 -2.11
N ASN A 356 -23.18 -15.99 -3.21
CA ASN A 356 -22.32 -16.96 -3.90
C ASN A 356 -21.56 -16.35 -5.08
N THR A 357 -21.60 -15.03 -5.26
CA THR A 357 -20.85 -14.31 -6.28
C THR A 357 -19.68 -13.58 -5.65
N SER A 358 -18.52 -13.63 -6.30
CA SER A 358 -17.32 -12.92 -5.85
C SER A 358 -16.84 -11.98 -6.95
N TRP A 359 -16.28 -10.84 -6.57
CA TRP A 359 -15.72 -9.87 -7.49
C TRP A 359 -14.25 -9.59 -7.15
N VAL A 360 -13.39 -9.79 -8.14
CA VAL A 360 -11.96 -9.49 -8.10
C VAL A 360 -11.71 -8.29 -8.99
N SER A 361 -11.25 -7.19 -8.40
CA SER A 361 -10.93 -5.96 -9.13
C SER A 361 -9.42 -5.76 -9.20
N LEU A 362 -8.88 -5.75 -10.42
CA LEU A 362 -7.46 -5.67 -10.71
C LEU A 362 -7.11 -4.25 -11.16
N SER A 363 -6.43 -3.51 -10.29
CA SER A 363 -5.97 -2.14 -10.53
C SER A 363 -7.04 -1.17 -11.06
N PRO A 364 -8.26 -1.12 -10.48
CA PRO A 364 -9.23 -0.09 -10.86
C PRO A 364 -8.71 1.29 -10.42
N PRO A 365 -8.72 2.32 -11.30
CA PRO A 365 -8.33 3.68 -10.92
C PRO A 365 -9.43 4.37 -10.10
N MET A 366 -9.78 3.82 -8.94
CA MET A 366 -10.87 4.30 -8.07
C MET A 366 -10.65 5.75 -7.60
N GLY A 367 -9.39 6.14 -7.42
CA GLY A 367 -8.97 7.51 -7.07
C GLY A 367 -8.61 8.39 -8.27
N GLY A 368 -8.80 7.92 -9.51
CA GLY A 368 -8.35 8.59 -10.73
C GLY A 368 -7.03 8.03 -11.29
N SER A 369 -6.56 8.63 -12.39
CA SER A 369 -5.32 8.24 -13.09
C SER A 369 -4.52 9.48 -13.46
N MET A 370 -3.26 9.53 -13.03
CA MET A 370 -2.34 10.62 -13.37
C MET A 370 -2.13 10.74 -14.89
N THR A 371 -2.11 9.62 -15.62
CA THR A 371 -2.02 9.62 -17.08
C THR A 371 -3.20 10.35 -17.71
N SER A 372 -4.41 10.15 -17.18
CA SER A 372 -5.60 10.86 -17.65
C SER A 372 -5.53 12.36 -17.33
N ASP A 373 -5.13 12.74 -16.12
CA ASP A 373 -4.97 14.15 -15.73
C ASP A 373 -3.93 14.86 -16.61
N TYR A 374 -2.81 14.19 -16.89
CA TYR A 374 -1.79 14.69 -17.79
C TYR A 374 -2.31 14.89 -19.22
N MET A 375 -3.03 13.92 -19.78
CA MET A 375 -3.62 14.04 -21.11
C MET A 375 -4.63 15.18 -21.18
N LEU A 376 -5.42 15.40 -20.12
CA LEU A 376 -6.33 16.53 -20.03
C LEU A 376 -5.59 17.88 -20.00
N ASP A 377 -4.45 17.97 -19.31
CA ASP A 377 -3.60 19.17 -19.33
C ASP A 377 -3.04 19.45 -20.74
N VAL A 378 -2.61 18.42 -21.47
CA VAL A 378 -2.10 18.56 -22.84
C VAL A 378 -3.22 19.00 -23.78
N CYS A 379 -4.36 18.30 -23.78
CA CYS A 379 -5.52 18.66 -24.61
C CYS A 379 -6.09 20.04 -24.27
N GLY A 380 -5.99 20.46 -23.00
CA GLY A 380 -6.38 21.79 -22.54
C GLY A 380 -5.36 22.89 -22.83
N GLY A 381 -4.26 22.58 -23.52
CA GLY A 381 -3.18 23.54 -23.85
C GLY A 381 -2.37 24.02 -22.64
N LYS A 382 -2.51 23.37 -21.48
CA LYS A 382 -1.79 23.70 -20.24
C LYS A 382 -0.38 23.10 -20.21
N LYS A 383 -0.10 22.12 -21.06
CA LYS A 383 1.22 21.49 -21.25
C LYS A 383 1.47 21.21 -22.73
N MET A 384 2.71 21.43 -23.19
CA MET A 384 3.17 20.90 -24.48
C MET A 384 3.77 19.50 -24.28
N PRO A 385 3.48 18.52 -25.14
CA PRO A 385 3.98 17.16 -24.95
C PRO A 385 5.49 17.10 -25.21
N SER A 386 6.28 16.68 -24.21
CA SER A 386 7.69 16.32 -24.41
C SER A 386 7.90 14.80 -24.37
N LEU A 387 9.01 14.33 -24.96
CA LEU A 387 9.39 12.91 -24.97
C LEU A 387 9.60 12.35 -23.55
N LYS A 388 10.09 13.20 -22.63
CA LYS A 388 10.25 12.86 -21.20
C LYS A 388 8.89 12.61 -20.55
N ASP A 389 7.90 13.44 -20.85
CA ASP A 389 6.56 13.31 -20.27
C ASP A 389 5.83 12.06 -20.76
N TYR A 390 6.11 11.61 -21.98
CA TYR A 390 5.60 10.34 -22.50
C TYR A 390 6.19 9.13 -21.76
N LEU A 391 7.48 9.17 -21.43
CA LEU A 391 8.15 8.13 -20.64
C LEU A 391 7.64 8.09 -19.20
N ASP A 392 7.41 9.25 -18.58
CA ASP A 392 6.82 9.35 -17.23
C ASP A 392 5.38 8.81 -17.19
N CYS A 393 4.60 8.98 -18.27
CA CYS A 393 3.28 8.37 -18.40
C CYS A 393 3.35 6.84 -18.47
N LEU A 394 4.29 6.28 -19.24
CA LEU A 394 4.45 4.83 -19.36
C LEU A 394 4.92 4.18 -18.05
N ALA A 395 5.79 4.87 -17.30
CA ALA A 395 6.26 4.41 -15.99
C ALA A 395 5.17 4.37 -14.91
N SER A 396 4.01 4.98 -15.12
CA SER A 396 2.86 4.93 -14.20
C SER A 396 1.88 3.78 -14.47
N VAL A 397 2.10 3.02 -15.55
CA VAL A 397 1.25 1.90 -16.02
C VAL A 397 1.89 0.53 -15.76
N HIS A 398 3.10 0.51 -15.19
CA HIS A 398 3.81 -0.67 -14.69
C HIS A 398 4.11 -0.47 -13.21
#